data_AF-A0A350WYU2-F1
#
_entry.id   AF-A0A350WYU2-F1
#
_cell.length_a   1.000
_cell.length_b   1.000
_cell.length_c   1.000
_cell.angle_alpha   90.00
_cell.angle_beta   90.00
_cell.angle_gamma   90.00
#
_symmetry.space_group_name_H-M   'P 1'
#
loop_
_entity.id
_entity.type
_entity.pdbx_description
1 polymer ?
#
loop_
_entity_poly.entity_id
_entity_poly.type
_entity_poly.pdbx_seq_one_letter_code
_entity_poly.pdbx_strand_id
1 'polypeptide(L)' 'PFGPVQLKDQTDPLIDDYFAQLFEQNVKVGQLRTRLAVEGQENAGPRRAAQELLTFIENQ' A
#
# COMPACT_ATOMS: atom_id res chain seq x y z
N PRO A 1 10.31 -20.00 6.68
CA PRO A 1 9.51 -18.89 7.22
C PRO A 1 10.38 -17.64 7.38
N PHE A 2 10.50 -16.83 6.32
CA PHE A 2 11.26 -15.58 6.36
C PHE A 2 10.45 -14.53 5.63
N GLY A 3 9.67 -13.75 6.38
CA GLY A 3 8.95 -12.59 5.86
C GLY A 3 9.77 -11.31 6.04
N PRO A 4 9.29 -10.17 5.51
CA PRO A 4 10.00 -8.89 5.60
C PRO A 4 10.33 -8.46 7.03
N VAL A 5 9.45 -8.77 7.99
CA VAL A 5 9.69 -8.48 9.42
C VAL A 5 10.93 -9.21 9.95
N GLN A 6 11.20 -10.43 9.48
CA GLN A 6 12.34 -11.23 9.90
C GLN A 6 13.65 -10.88 9.17
N LEU A 7 13.58 -10.19 8.02
CA LEU A 7 14.73 -9.81 7.19
C LEU A 7 14.84 -8.29 7.01
N LYS A 8 14.49 -7.54 8.06
CA LYS A 8 14.36 -6.08 8.02
C LYS A 8 15.55 -5.37 7.39
N ASP A 9 16.77 -5.72 7.80
CA ASP A 9 18.02 -5.09 7.29
C ASP A 9 18.20 -5.28 5.77
N GLN A 10 17.64 -6.34 5.19
CA GLN A 10 17.67 -6.59 3.75
C GLN A 10 16.48 -5.96 3.03
N THR A 11 15.31 -5.89 3.67
CA THR A 11 14.08 -5.41 3.02
C THR A 11 13.85 -3.90 3.13
N ASP A 12 14.33 -3.26 4.20
CA ASP A 12 14.19 -1.81 4.37
C ASP A 12 14.85 -1.02 3.23
N PRO A 13 16.10 -1.30 2.81
CA PRO A 13 16.73 -0.57 1.71
C PRO A 13 15.95 -0.68 0.40
N LEU A 14 15.31 -1.83 0.16
CA LEU A 14 14.48 -2.04 -1.04
C LEU A 14 13.26 -1.10 -1.04
N ILE A 15 12.67 -0.81 0.12
CA ILE A 15 11.53 0.12 0.18
C ILE A 15 11.99 1.50 -0.33
N ASP A 16 13.11 1.99 0.18
CA ASP A 16 13.65 3.30 -0.20
C ASP A 16 14.01 3.35 -1.70
N ASP A 17 14.70 2.33 -2.21
CA ASP A 17 15.11 2.24 -3.61
C ASP A 17 13.90 2.26 -4.56
N TYR A 18 12.85 1.49 -4.26
CA TYR A 18 11.66 1.44 -5.11
C TYR A 18 10.89 2.76 -5.08
N PHE A 19 10.67 3.36 -3.90
CA PHE A 19 9.94 4.63 -3.83
C PHE A 19 10.71 5.76 -4.53
N ALA A 20 12.04 5.82 -4.39
CA ALA A 20 12.87 6.79 -5.11
C ALA A 20 12.67 6.69 -6.63
N GLN A 21 12.73 5.47 -7.18
CA GLN A 21 12.51 5.23 -8.61
C GLN A 21 11.10 5.59 -9.07
N LEU A 22 10.07 5.26 -8.28
CA LEU A 22 8.69 5.62 -8.59
C LEU A 22 8.51 7.14 -8.68
N PHE A 23 9.10 7.89 -7.76
CA PHE A 23 9.03 9.36 -7.77
C PHE A 23 9.83 9.97 -8.92
N GLU A 24 11.04 9.46 -9.21
CA GLU A 24 11.87 9.91 -10.34
C GLU A 24 11.15 9.74 -11.68
N GLN A 25 10.43 8.64 -11.84
CA GLN A 25 9.63 8.33 -13.03
C GLN A 25 8.28 9.06 -13.08
N ASN A 26 8.00 9.96 -12.14
CA ASN A 26 6.72 10.66 -12.00
C ASN A 26 5.51 9.70 -11.89
N VAL A 27 5.71 8.51 -11.32
CA VAL A 27 4.61 7.58 -11.05
C VAL A 27 3.74 8.16 -9.94
N LYS A 28 2.43 8.08 -10.12
CA LYS A 28 1.46 8.54 -9.11
C LYS A 28 1.48 7.60 -7.91
N VAL A 29 2.07 8.06 -6.81
CA VAL A 29 2.13 7.34 -5.53
C VAL A 29 1.06 7.87 -4.57
N GLY A 30 0.39 6.97 -3.85
CA GLY A 30 -0.66 7.34 -2.89
C GLY A 30 -0.78 6.34 -1.73
N GLN A 31 -1.59 6.70 -0.73
CA GLN A 31 -1.87 5.85 0.43
C GLN A 31 -3.34 5.42 0.44
N LEU A 32 -3.59 4.13 0.65
CA LEU A 32 -4.93 3.57 0.81
C LEU A 32 -5.15 3.10 2.25
N ARG A 33 -6.24 3.57 2.89
CA ARG A 33 -6.58 3.21 4.28
C ARG A 33 -7.64 2.11 4.30
N THR A 34 -7.24 0.90 4.65
CA THR A 34 -8.09 -0.31 4.60
C THR A 34 -8.82 -0.62 5.90
N ARG A 35 -8.54 0.09 7.01
CA ARG A 35 -9.14 -0.14 8.34
C ARG A 35 -8.96 -1.58 8.88
N LEU A 36 -7.90 -2.27 8.48
CA LEU A 36 -7.62 -3.66 8.91
C LEU A 36 -7.49 -3.82 10.43
N ALA A 37 -6.98 -2.80 11.12
CA ALA A 37 -6.80 -2.82 12.58
C ALA A 37 -8.02 -2.31 13.35
N VAL A 38 -9.13 -2.01 12.68
CA VAL A 38 -10.38 -1.58 13.33
C VAL A 38 -11.27 -2.80 13.51
N GLU A 39 -11.63 -3.09 14.76
CA GLU A 39 -12.48 -4.22 15.11
C GLU A 39 -13.79 -4.20 14.31
N GLY A 40 -14.13 -5.33 13.68
CA GLY A 40 -15.30 -5.50 12.84
C GLY A 40 -15.20 -4.87 11.45
N GLN A 41 -14.03 -4.36 11.04
CA GLN A 41 -13.76 -3.82 9.70
C GLN A 41 -12.73 -4.62 8.91
N GLU A 42 -12.27 -5.76 9.42
CA GLU A 42 -11.21 -6.58 8.82
C GLU A 42 -11.56 -6.99 7.37
N ASN A 43 -12.84 -7.22 7.10
CA ASN A 43 -13.35 -7.56 5.77
C ASN A 43 -14.00 -6.38 5.04
N ALA A 44 -14.83 -5.60 5.75
CA ALA A 44 -15.58 -4.50 5.13
C ALA A 44 -14.70 -3.29 4.79
N GLY A 45 -13.66 -3.04 5.59
CA GLY A 45 -12.71 -1.95 5.39
C GLY A 45 -11.92 -2.09 4.09
N PRO A 46 -11.23 -3.21 3.84
CA PRO A 46 -10.52 -3.43 2.58
C PRO A 46 -11.43 -3.38 1.35
N ARG A 47 -12.65 -3.92 1.47
CA ARG A 47 -13.64 -3.87 0.38
C ARG A 47 -14.00 -2.44 -0.01
N ARG A 48 -14.32 -1.59 0.97
CA ARG A 48 -14.63 -0.17 0.72
C ARG A 48 -13.42 0.57 0.15
N ALA A 49 -12.24 0.34 0.71
CA ALA A 49 -11.00 0.94 0.21
C ALA A 49 -10.74 0.58 -1.27
N ALA A 50 -10.97 -0.68 -1.65
CA ALA A 50 -10.85 -1.09 -3.05
C ALA A 50 -11.90 -0.43 -3.97
N GLN A 51 -13.14 -0.25 -3.49
CA GLN A 51 -14.19 0.47 -4.24
C GLN A 51 -13.81 1.93 -4.45
N GLU A 52 -13.32 2.63 -3.42
CA GLU A 52 -12.84 4.01 -3.54
C GLU A 52 -11.65 4.12 -4.50
N LEU A 53 -10.72 3.16 -4.46
CA LEU A 53 -9.60 3.12 -5.41
C LEU A 53 -10.10 2.95 -6.86
N LEU A 54 -11.08 2.06 -7.08
CA LEU A 54 -11.68 1.87 -8.40
C LEU A 54 -12.35 3.16 -8.90
N THR A 55 -13.20 3.78 -8.08
CA THR A 55 -13.85 5.05 -8.40
C THR A 55 -12.84 6.17 -8.66
N PHE A 56 -11.74 6.21 -7.91
CA PHE A 56 -10.66 7.18 -8.16
C PHE A 56 -9.99 6.98 -9.51
N ILE A 57 -9.79 5.73 -9.95
CA ILE A 57 -9.19 5.38 -11.24
C ILE A 57 -10.16 5.67 -12.39
N GLU A 58 -11.45 5.37 -12.22
CA GLU A 58 -12.49 5.62 -13.24
C GLU A 58 -12.73 7.12 -13.50
N ASN A 59 -12.53 7.97 -12.49
CA ASN A 59 -12.71 9.43 -12.58
C ASN A 59 -11.40 10.20 -12.84
N GLN A 60 -10.34 9.52 -13.29
CA GLN A 60 -9.10 10.17 -13.75
C GLN A 60 -9.29 10.88 -15.10
#